data_AF-A0A8T2Q2W2-F1
#
_entry.id   AF-A0A8T2Q2W2-F1
#
_cell.length_a   1.000
_cell.length_b   1.000
_cell.length_c   1.000
_cell.angle_alpha   90.00
_cell.angle_beta   90.00
_cell.angle_gamma   90.00
#
_symmetry.space_group_name_H-M   'P 1'
#
loop_
_entity.id
_entity.type
_entity.pdbx_description
1 polymer ?
#
loop_
_entity_poly.entity_id
_entity_poly.type
_entity_poly.pdbx_seq_one_letter_code
_entity_poly.pdbx_strand_id
1 'polypeptide(L)'
;MKKAGSSGYGSPPFFWAFNLQVPSKDNYSAIAYFVSMDPIPEDSMMGRFIRGDDGYRNSRLKLIANIVNGPWIVRAAVGEQAICILGRAVSCKYHHGDNFLEVDVDIGASILANAVVHLAFGYVTFLTVDLAFLIESQNDEELPEKLLGTIRFGNLDPASAVCIDVKEDQHQEGQDGVTVNGSKYSDEPPASSLTGRWWKSFSTYINGEEPPAKANDNSDSSSSGEG
;
A
#
# COMPACT_ATOMS: atom_id res chain seq x y z
N MET A 1 -7.32 -18.72 53.65
CA MET A 1 -8.13 -17.76 52.85
C MET A 1 -7.45 -16.41 52.85
N LYS A 2 -7.06 -15.94 51.67
CA LYS A 2 -6.96 -14.52 51.25
C LYS A 2 -6.73 -14.54 49.74
N LYS A 3 -7.80 -14.39 48.97
CA LYS A 3 -7.75 -14.15 47.53
C LYS A 3 -7.16 -12.75 47.36
N ALA A 4 -6.02 -12.64 46.68
CA ALA A 4 -5.53 -11.35 46.21
C ALA A 4 -6.56 -10.81 45.20
N GLY A 5 -7.10 -9.63 45.48
CA GLY A 5 -8.02 -8.96 44.58
C GLY A 5 -7.31 -8.64 43.28
N SER A 6 -7.88 -9.06 42.16
CA SER A 6 -7.50 -8.56 40.83
C SER A 6 -7.81 -7.07 40.81
N SER A 7 -6.77 -6.24 40.80
CA SER A 7 -6.87 -4.81 40.52
C SER A 7 -7.59 -4.63 39.18
N GLY A 8 -8.74 -3.95 39.19
CA GLY A 8 -9.62 -3.77 38.04
C GLY A 8 -9.08 -2.81 36.98
N TYR A 9 -8.00 -3.19 36.30
CA TYR A 9 -7.67 -2.65 34.99
C TYR A 9 -8.21 -3.63 33.95
N GLY A 10 -9.04 -3.14 33.03
CA GLY A 10 -9.52 -3.93 31.89
C GLY A 10 -8.35 -4.51 31.08
N SER A 11 -8.64 -5.46 30.20
CA SER A 11 -7.66 -5.94 29.22
C SER A 11 -7.01 -4.75 28.50
N PRO A 12 -5.69 -4.76 28.26
CA PRO A 12 -5.04 -3.68 27.54
C PRO A 12 -5.67 -3.50 26.14
N PRO A 13 -5.81 -2.26 25.64
CA PRO A 13 -6.36 -2.02 24.33
C PRO A 13 -5.45 -2.61 23.24
N PHE A 14 -6.06 -3.03 22.14
CA PHE A 14 -5.35 -3.53 20.97
C PHE A 14 -5.24 -2.43 19.90
N PHE A 15 -4.04 -2.19 19.38
CA PHE A 15 -3.78 -1.16 18.39
C PHE A 15 -3.66 -1.76 16.98
N TRP A 16 -4.32 -1.11 16.03
CA TRP A 16 -4.15 -1.38 14.61
C TRP A 16 -3.44 -0.18 13.99
N ALA A 17 -2.37 -0.41 13.25
CA ALA A 17 -1.69 0.63 12.49
C ALA A 17 -1.65 0.25 11.01
N PHE A 18 -2.01 1.20 10.15
CA PHE A 18 -1.89 1.05 8.71
C PHE A 18 -0.98 2.16 8.19
N ASN A 19 0.23 1.78 7.74
CA ASN A 19 1.21 2.67 7.17
C ASN A 19 1.16 2.57 5.64
N LEU A 20 0.49 3.54 5.01
CA LEU A 20 0.48 3.66 3.56
C LEU A 20 1.78 4.33 3.11
N GLN A 21 2.69 3.53 2.57
CA GLN A 21 3.97 4.01 2.06
C GLN A 21 3.76 4.54 0.64
N VAL A 22 3.91 5.84 0.46
CA VAL A 22 3.65 6.56 -0.79
C VAL A 22 4.99 6.96 -1.42
N PRO A 23 5.47 6.21 -2.42
CA PRO A 23 6.68 6.58 -3.13
C PRO A 23 6.48 7.90 -3.85
N SER A 24 7.41 8.81 -3.64
CA SER A 24 7.48 10.09 -4.35
C SER A 24 8.92 10.54 -4.43
N LYS A 25 9.18 11.76 -4.86
CA LYS A 25 10.53 12.31 -4.79
C LYS A 25 11.07 12.33 -3.35
N ASP A 26 10.22 12.69 -2.40
CA ASP A 26 10.59 12.86 -0.99
C ASP A 26 10.16 11.67 -0.11
N ASN A 27 9.35 10.74 -0.67
CA ASN A 27 8.68 9.62 0.01
C ASN A 27 7.82 10.04 1.21
N TYR A 28 6.60 9.54 1.29
CA TYR A 28 5.68 9.86 2.38
C TYR A 28 5.13 8.60 3.02
N SER A 29 4.84 8.68 4.32
CA SER A 29 4.04 7.70 5.04
C SER A 29 2.76 8.36 5.52
N ALA A 30 1.61 7.81 5.13
CA ALA A 30 0.33 8.17 5.71
C ALA A 30 -0.09 7.07 6.69
N ILE A 31 0.06 7.34 7.98
CA ILE A 31 -0.14 6.34 9.04
C ILE A 31 -1.47 6.60 9.75
N ALA A 32 -2.33 5.58 9.81
CA ALA A 32 -3.59 5.61 10.54
C ALA A 32 -3.54 4.61 11.71
N TYR A 33 -3.79 5.12 12.93
CA TYR A 33 -3.89 4.30 14.14
C TYR A 33 -5.34 4.16 14.59
N PHE A 34 -5.77 2.93 14.85
CA PHE A 34 -7.08 2.59 15.39
C PHE A 34 -6.94 1.77 16.66
N VAL A 35 -7.92 1.86 17.55
CA VAL A 35 -7.88 1.21 18.86
C VAL A 35 -9.13 0.37 19.06
N SER A 36 -8.93 -0.90 19.41
CA SER A 36 -9.97 -1.78 19.93
C SER A 36 -9.91 -1.77 21.45
N MET A 37 -10.92 -1.17 22.08
CA MET A 37 -10.99 -1.06 23.54
C MET A 37 -11.49 -2.35 24.20
N ASP A 38 -12.34 -3.09 23.48
CA ASP A 38 -12.82 -4.38 23.93
C ASP A 38 -11.79 -5.48 23.63
N PRO A 39 -11.64 -6.47 24.51
CA PRO A 39 -10.78 -7.62 24.24
C PRO A 39 -11.23 -8.36 22.99
N ILE A 40 -10.27 -8.73 22.14
CA ILE A 40 -10.51 -9.45 20.88
C ILE A 40 -10.54 -10.95 21.19
N PRO A 41 -11.68 -11.64 21.06
CA PRO A 41 -11.75 -13.08 21.27
C PRO A 41 -10.85 -13.82 20.30
N GLU A 42 -10.17 -14.87 20.76
CA GLU A 42 -9.19 -15.57 19.92
C GLU A 42 -9.85 -16.17 18.67
N ASP A 43 -10.98 -16.84 18.82
CA ASP A 43 -11.72 -17.48 17.74
C ASP A 43 -12.43 -16.51 16.79
N SER A 44 -12.53 -15.23 17.14
CA SER A 44 -13.10 -14.19 16.27
C SER A 44 -12.30 -14.00 14.98
N MET A 45 -12.90 -13.40 13.95
CA MET A 45 -12.18 -13.07 12.70
C MET A 45 -10.94 -12.18 12.95
N MET A 46 -11.06 -11.18 13.83
CA MET A 46 -9.93 -10.34 14.23
C MET A 46 -8.85 -11.17 14.95
N GLY A 47 -9.23 -12.03 15.89
CA GLY A 47 -8.29 -12.89 16.60
C GLY A 47 -7.56 -13.86 15.67
N ARG A 48 -8.28 -14.51 14.75
CA ARG A 48 -7.71 -15.38 13.71
C ARG A 48 -6.82 -14.61 12.74
N PHE A 49 -7.16 -13.39 12.38
CA PHE A 49 -6.33 -12.52 11.52
C PHE A 49 -5.02 -12.11 12.21
N ILE A 50 -5.07 -11.75 13.50
CA ILE A 50 -3.89 -11.39 14.28
C ILE A 50 -2.90 -12.57 14.36
N ARG A 51 -3.39 -13.79 14.62
CA ARG A 51 -2.54 -14.99 14.77
C ARG A 51 -2.28 -15.77 13.48
N GLY A 52 -2.97 -15.42 12.39
CA GLY A 52 -2.80 -16.07 11.09
C GLY A 52 -1.41 -15.85 10.51
N ASP A 53 -1.07 -16.59 9.46
CA ASP A 53 0.14 -16.30 8.67
C ASP A 53 -0.12 -15.16 7.68
N ASP A 54 0.93 -14.72 6.99
CA ASP A 54 0.83 -13.65 6.00
C ASP A 54 -0.05 -14.06 4.80
N GLY A 55 -0.12 -15.35 4.46
CA GLY A 55 -1.02 -15.84 3.42
C GLY A 55 -2.49 -15.62 3.78
N TYR A 56 -2.87 -15.96 5.02
CA TYR A 56 -4.19 -15.73 5.58
C TYR A 56 -4.52 -14.24 5.59
N ARG A 57 -3.62 -13.40 6.11
CA ARG A 57 -3.81 -11.95 6.17
C ARG A 57 -3.93 -11.33 4.79
N ASN A 58 -3.03 -11.68 3.87
CA ASN A 58 -3.02 -11.16 2.51
C ASN A 58 -4.28 -11.53 1.73
N SER A 59 -4.84 -12.71 2.00
CA SER A 59 -6.06 -13.17 1.36
C SER A 59 -7.34 -12.46 1.84
N ARG A 60 -7.28 -11.70 2.94
CA ARG A 60 -8.45 -11.15 3.64
C ARG A 60 -8.37 -9.66 3.92
N LEU A 61 -7.18 -9.06 3.98
CA LEU A 61 -7.06 -7.63 4.23
C LEU A 61 -7.66 -6.87 3.05
N LYS A 62 -8.75 -6.16 3.30
CA LYS A 62 -9.54 -5.44 2.31
C LYS A 62 -9.47 -3.95 2.56
N LEU A 63 -9.36 -3.19 1.48
CA LEU A 63 -9.41 -1.74 1.48
C LEU A 63 -10.61 -1.29 0.65
N ILE A 64 -11.37 -0.35 1.21
CA ILE A 64 -12.37 0.43 0.47
C ILE A 64 -11.89 1.88 0.45
N ALA A 65 -11.85 2.48 -0.73
CA ALA A 65 -11.51 3.87 -0.96
C ALA A 65 -12.66 4.59 -1.66
N ASN A 66 -13.00 5.78 -1.19
CA ASN A 66 -14.03 6.63 -1.77
C ASN A 66 -13.53 8.06 -1.93
N ILE A 67 -13.46 8.55 -3.17
CA ILE A 67 -13.12 9.95 -3.46
C ILE A 67 -14.35 10.82 -3.20
N VAL A 68 -14.38 11.47 -2.04
CA VAL A 68 -15.46 12.35 -1.60
C VAL A 68 -15.44 13.66 -2.39
N ASN A 69 -14.27 14.29 -2.48
CA ASN A 69 -14.02 15.51 -3.24
C ASN A 69 -12.73 15.34 -4.04
N GLY A 70 -12.71 15.84 -5.28
CA GLY A 70 -11.55 15.74 -6.14
C GLY A 70 -11.87 15.78 -7.63
N PRO A 71 -10.86 16.02 -8.48
CA PRO A 71 -11.01 15.99 -9.93
C PRO A 71 -11.61 14.67 -10.43
N TRP A 72 -12.41 14.76 -11.49
CA TRP A 72 -13.01 13.59 -12.13
C TRP A 72 -11.96 12.56 -12.57
N ILE A 73 -10.77 13.00 -12.98
CA ILE A 73 -9.67 12.12 -13.41
C ILE A 73 -9.15 11.24 -12.26
N VAL A 74 -9.15 11.74 -11.01
CA VAL A 74 -8.77 10.95 -9.83
C VAL A 74 -9.86 9.92 -9.53
N ARG A 75 -11.13 10.33 -9.59
CA ARG A 75 -12.27 9.41 -9.41
C ARG A 75 -12.25 8.27 -10.43
N ALA A 76 -11.99 8.61 -11.69
CA ALA A 76 -11.91 7.65 -12.78
C ALA A 76 -10.72 6.69 -12.61
N ALA A 77 -9.56 7.20 -12.18
CA ALA A 77 -8.38 6.37 -11.94
C ALA A 77 -8.56 5.40 -10.76
N VAL A 78 -9.27 5.80 -9.71
CA VAL A 78 -9.59 4.91 -8.59
C VAL A 78 -10.56 3.81 -9.02
N GLY A 79 -11.59 4.13 -9.82
CA GLY A 79 -12.39 3.16 -10.57
C GLY A 79 -12.78 1.89 -9.80
N GLU A 80 -12.63 0.72 -10.43
CA GLU A 80 -12.87 -0.60 -9.82
C GLU A 80 -11.93 -0.92 -8.64
N GLN A 81 -10.77 -0.24 -8.54
CA GLN A 81 -9.82 -0.39 -7.43
C GLN A 81 -10.28 0.33 -6.16
N ALA A 82 -11.44 1.01 -6.18
CA ALA A 82 -12.10 1.55 -5.01
C ALA A 82 -12.37 0.47 -3.95
N ILE A 83 -12.45 -0.81 -4.31
CA ILE A 83 -12.56 -1.92 -3.38
C ILE A 83 -11.57 -3.00 -3.81
N CYS A 84 -10.61 -3.34 -2.96
CA CYS A 84 -9.63 -4.37 -3.30
C CYS A 84 -9.21 -5.20 -2.08
N ILE A 85 -8.75 -6.42 -2.34
CA ILE A 85 -8.02 -7.21 -1.34
C ILE A 85 -6.60 -6.71 -1.35
N LEU A 86 -6.34 -5.77 -0.44
CA LEU A 86 -5.11 -5.00 -0.37
C LEU A 86 -3.87 -5.89 -0.34
N GLY A 87 -3.88 -6.96 0.46
CA GLY A 87 -2.76 -7.89 0.55
C GLY A 87 -2.52 -8.76 -0.69
N ARG A 88 -3.42 -8.73 -1.67
CA ARG A 88 -3.21 -9.29 -3.02
C ARG A 88 -2.81 -8.22 -4.04
N ALA A 89 -3.22 -6.97 -3.82
CA ALA A 89 -3.03 -5.88 -4.77
C ALA A 89 -1.65 -5.20 -4.65
N VAL A 90 -1.11 -5.15 -3.43
CA VAL A 90 0.18 -4.55 -3.10
C VAL A 90 0.90 -5.39 -2.04
N SER A 91 2.22 -5.22 -1.92
CA SER A 91 2.98 -5.93 -0.88
C SER A 91 2.61 -5.38 0.50
N CYS A 92 2.27 -6.27 1.43
CA CYS A 92 1.96 -5.94 2.81
C CYS A 92 2.94 -6.65 3.74
N LYS A 93 3.58 -5.90 4.64
CA LYS A 93 4.41 -6.46 5.71
C LYS A 93 3.72 -6.26 7.05
N TYR A 94 3.65 -7.34 7.83
CA TYR A 94 2.93 -7.37 9.09
C TYR A 94 3.91 -7.38 10.27
N HIS A 95 3.79 -6.40 11.15
CA HIS A 95 4.53 -6.36 12.41
C HIS A 95 3.54 -6.51 13.55
N HIS A 96 3.78 -7.45 14.45
CA HIS A 96 2.86 -7.74 15.55
C HIS A 96 3.62 -7.82 16.87
N GLY A 97 2.92 -7.41 17.93
CA GLY A 97 3.33 -7.63 19.30
C GLY A 97 2.14 -8.02 20.15
N ASP A 98 2.31 -8.02 21.47
CA ASP A 98 1.30 -8.51 22.41
C ASP A 98 -0.05 -7.78 22.30
N ASN A 99 -0.03 -6.50 21.93
CA ASN A 99 -1.21 -5.64 21.88
C ASN A 99 -1.29 -4.76 20.62
N PHE A 100 -0.59 -5.10 19.55
CA PHE A 100 -0.71 -4.37 18.29
C PHE A 100 -0.48 -5.23 17.05
N LEU A 101 -1.07 -4.79 15.95
CA LEU A 101 -0.74 -5.21 14.59
C LEU A 101 -0.56 -3.98 13.71
N GLU A 102 0.62 -3.84 13.13
CA GLU A 102 0.94 -2.83 12.12
C GLU A 102 1.06 -3.49 10.75
N VAL A 103 0.47 -2.84 9.75
CA VAL A 103 0.54 -3.22 8.35
C VAL A 103 1.25 -2.12 7.58
N ASP A 104 2.46 -2.42 7.13
CA ASP A 104 3.17 -1.63 6.13
C ASP A 104 2.61 -1.99 4.76
N VAL A 105 2.04 -1.01 4.06
CA VAL A 105 1.43 -1.16 2.74
C VAL A 105 2.36 -0.48 1.73
N ASP A 106 3.16 -1.28 1.04
CA ASP A 106 4.10 -0.80 0.02
C ASP A 106 3.36 -0.58 -1.31
N ILE A 107 2.88 0.64 -1.52
CA ILE A 107 2.20 1.03 -2.75
C ILE A 107 3.16 0.98 -3.96
N GLY A 108 4.46 1.19 -3.73
CA GLY A 108 5.49 1.17 -4.77
C GLY A 108 5.71 -0.21 -5.39
N ALA A 109 5.40 -1.27 -4.66
CA ALA A 109 5.47 -2.64 -5.15
C ALA A 109 4.49 -2.94 -6.31
N SER A 110 3.48 -2.10 -6.53
CA SER A 110 2.49 -2.27 -7.60
C SER A 110 2.51 -1.10 -8.57
N ILE A 111 2.80 -1.38 -9.84
CA ILE A 111 2.81 -0.37 -10.92
C ILE A 111 1.47 0.36 -10.98
N LEU A 112 0.36 -0.38 -10.87
CA LEU A 112 -0.98 0.20 -10.95
C LEU A 112 -1.34 1.02 -9.70
N ALA A 113 -1.07 0.50 -8.50
CA ALA A 113 -1.38 1.23 -7.27
C ALA A 113 -0.55 2.52 -7.18
N ASN A 114 0.75 2.43 -7.50
CA ASN A 114 1.65 3.57 -7.55
C ASN A 114 1.16 4.62 -8.57
N ALA A 115 0.72 4.20 -9.76
CA ALA A 115 0.14 5.10 -10.76
C ALA A 115 -1.07 5.88 -10.24
N VAL A 116 -2.04 5.18 -9.63
CA VAL A 116 -3.27 5.78 -9.11
C VAL A 116 -2.97 6.73 -7.95
N VAL A 117 -2.11 6.30 -7.02
CA VAL A 117 -1.74 7.10 -5.85
C VAL A 117 -0.92 8.31 -6.25
N HIS A 118 0.02 8.20 -7.20
CA HIS A 118 0.81 9.35 -7.67
C HIS A 118 -0.09 10.41 -8.33
N LEU A 119 -1.08 9.98 -9.12
CA LEU A 119 -2.09 10.88 -9.68
C LEU A 119 -2.90 11.57 -8.58
N ALA A 120 -3.40 10.81 -7.60
CA ALA A 120 -4.15 11.36 -6.47
C ALA A 120 -3.30 12.33 -5.63
N PHE A 121 -2.02 11.99 -5.43
CA PHE A 121 -1.07 12.78 -4.66
C PHE A 121 -0.82 14.15 -5.30
N GLY A 122 -0.80 14.24 -6.63
CA GLY A 122 -0.73 15.51 -7.36
C GLY A 122 -1.90 16.48 -7.07
N TYR A 123 -2.99 15.99 -6.48
CA TYR A 123 -4.16 16.78 -6.10
C TYR A 123 -4.44 16.78 -4.60
N VAL A 124 -3.53 16.27 -3.77
CA VAL A 124 -3.79 15.94 -2.35
C VAL A 124 -4.20 17.15 -1.50
N THR A 125 -3.77 18.36 -1.87
CA THR A 125 -4.12 19.63 -1.20
C THR A 125 -5.58 20.05 -1.36
N PHE A 126 -6.30 19.44 -2.30
CA PHE A 126 -7.74 19.67 -2.50
C PHE A 126 -8.54 18.39 -2.77
N LEU A 127 -7.92 17.24 -2.55
CA LEU A 127 -8.55 15.93 -2.57
C LEU A 127 -9.15 15.63 -1.19
N THR A 128 -10.31 14.99 -1.17
CA THR A 128 -10.87 14.34 0.03
C THR A 128 -11.16 12.89 -0.30
N VAL A 129 -10.55 11.97 0.45
CA VAL A 129 -10.70 10.53 0.29
C VAL A 129 -11.05 9.89 1.63
N ASP A 130 -12.06 9.03 1.62
CA ASP A 130 -12.36 8.11 2.71
C ASP A 130 -11.70 6.77 2.44
N LEU A 131 -11.05 6.20 3.45
CA LEU A 131 -10.52 4.85 3.44
C LEU A 131 -11.17 4.03 4.56
N ALA A 132 -11.45 2.77 4.30
CA ALA A 132 -11.88 1.79 5.29
C ALA A 132 -11.05 0.51 5.15
N PHE A 133 -10.47 0.06 6.26
CA PHE A 133 -9.70 -1.17 6.35
C PHE A 133 -10.56 -2.26 6.99
N LEU A 134 -10.68 -3.41 6.33
CA LEU A 134 -11.54 -4.50 6.75
C LEU A 134 -10.84 -5.86 6.65
N ILE A 135 -11.37 -6.83 7.38
CA ILE A 135 -11.14 -8.26 7.14
C ILE A 135 -12.32 -8.77 6.30
N GLU A 136 -12.03 -9.19 5.07
CA GLU A 136 -12.98 -9.83 4.17
C GLU A 136 -13.42 -11.19 4.72
N SER A 137 -14.74 -11.38 4.81
CA SER A 137 -15.38 -12.66 5.09
C SER A 137 -15.29 -13.55 3.86
N GLN A 138 -14.83 -14.79 4.00
CA GLN A 138 -14.70 -15.73 2.86
C GLN A 138 -15.80 -16.81 2.82
N ASN A 139 -16.71 -16.80 3.79
CA ASN A 139 -17.88 -17.68 3.84
C ASN A 139 -19.05 -17.01 4.58
N ASP A 140 -20.23 -17.60 4.50
CA ASP A 140 -21.46 -17.03 5.06
C ASP A 140 -21.45 -16.91 6.59
N GLU A 141 -20.74 -17.80 7.29
CA GLU A 141 -20.61 -17.75 8.75
C GLU A 141 -19.72 -16.59 9.23
N GLU A 142 -18.83 -16.13 8.34
CA GLU A 142 -17.94 -15.00 8.57
C GLU A 142 -18.63 -13.65 8.30
N LEU A 143 -19.82 -13.62 7.71
CA LEU A 143 -20.51 -12.36 7.41
C LEU A 143 -21.10 -11.70 8.67
N PRO A 144 -21.07 -10.35 8.75
CA PRO A 144 -20.51 -9.42 7.78
C PRO A 144 -18.97 -9.27 7.89
N GLU A 145 -18.35 -8.67 6.87
CA GLU A 145 -16.94 -8.27 6.89
C GLU A 145 -16.62 -7.42 8.13
N LYS A 146 -15.43 -7.61 8.70
CA LYS A 146 -15.09 -6.95 9.95
C LYS A 146 -14.28 -5.68 9.70
N LEU A 147 -14.91 -4.53 9.94
CA LEU A 147 -14.27 -3.23 9.91
C LEU A 147 -13.22 -3.10 11.02
N LEU A 148 -12.00 -2.72 10.65
CA LEU A 148 -10.88 -2.45 11.55
C LEU A 148 -10.75 -0.95 11.87
N GLY A 149 -10.98 -0.11 10.86
CA GLY A 149 -10.92 1.34 11.02
C GLY A 149 -11.27 2.10 9.76
N THR A 150 -11.67 3.35 9.92
CA THR A 150 -11.93 4.29 8.82
C THR A 150 -11.22 5.61 9.04
N ILE A 151 -10.76 6.21 7.97
CA ILE A 151 -10.10 7.52 8.02
C ILE A 151 -10.49 8.36 6.80
N ARG A 152 -10.61 9.66 7.00
CA ARG A 152 -10.74 10.64 5.92
C ARG A 152 -9.45 11.43 5.83
N PHE A 153 -8.80 11.40 4.68
CA PHE A 153 -7.80 12.40 4.31
C PHE A 153 -8.50 13.52 3.55
N GLY A 154 -8.18 14.77 3.90
CA GLY A 154 -8.78 15.93 3.25
C GLY A 154 -7.80 17.08 3.21
N ASN A 155 -7.57 17.63 2.02
CA ASN A 155 -6.78 18.83 1.82
C ASN A 155 -5.38 18.76 2.48
N LEU A 156 -4.71 17.61 2.37
CA LEU A 156 -3.42 17.43 3.03
C LEU A 156 -2.38 18.31 2.35
N ASP A 157 -1.55 18.98 3.15
CA ASP A 157 -0.37 19.70 2.67
C ASP A 157 0.87 18.82 2.86
N PRO A 158 1.50 18.30 1.79
CA PRO A 158 2.72 17.50 1.90
C PRO A 158 3.87 18.24 2.60
N ALA A 159 3.89 19.57 2.57
CA ALA A 159 4.90 20.36 3.27
C ALA A 159 4.74 20.34 4.80
N SER A 160 3.58 19.89 5.31
CA SER A 160 3.33 19.72 6.75
C SER A 160 3.79 18.37 7.28
N ALA A 161 4.28 17.47 6.42
CA ALA A 161 4.78 16.16 6.83
C ALA A 161 5.98 16.31 7.77
N VAL A 162 6.03 15.46 8.79
CA VAL A 162 7.13 15.43 9.77
C VAL A 162 8.12 14.35 9.36
N CYS A 163 9.41 14.71 9.29
CA CYS A 163 10.47 13.73 9.11
C CYS A 163 10.61 12.90 10.39
N ILE A 164 10.58 11.59 10.25
CA ILE A 164 10.85 10.67 11.36
C ILE A 164 12.31 10.23 11.21
N ASP A 165 13.18 10.75 12.07
CA ASP A 165 14.55 10.25 12.17
C ASP A 165 14.51 8.86 12.81
N VAL A 166 14.80 7.83 12.01
CA VAL A 166 15.02 6.49 12.55
C VAL A 166 16.36 6.52 13.26
N LYS A 167 16.35 6.50 14.60
CA LYS A 167 17.57 6.25 15.37
C LYS A 167 17.98 4.81 15.09
N GLU A 168 19.07 4.65 14.34
CA GLU A 168 19.72 3.35 14.19
C GLU A 168 20.19 2.92 15.58
N ASP A 169 19.56 1.88 16.14
CA ASP A 169 20.10 1.18 17.30
C ASP A 169 21.41 0.52 16.86
N GLN A 170 22.53 1.21 17.08
CA GLN A 170 23.85 0.66 16.84
C GLN A 170 24.10 -0.50 17.81
N HIS A 171 23.82 -1.72 17.35
CA HIS A 171 24.49 -2.89 17.90
C HIS A 171 25.98 -2.75 17.60
N GLN A 172 26.78 -2.47 18.63
CA GLN A 172 28.23 -2.52 18.56
C GLN A 172 28.67 -3.98 18.36
N GLU A 173 28.77 -4.41 17.11
CA GLU A 173 29.68 -5.50 16.75
C GLU A 173 31.08 -4.92 16.67
N GLY A 174 31.89 -5.19 17.69
CA GLY A 174 33.31 -4.92 17.62
C GLY A 174 33.97 -5.87 16.62
N GLN A 175 34.66 -5.33 15.62
CA GLN A 175 35.81 -6.00 15.00
C GLN A 175 36.67 -5.04 14.17
N ASP A 176 37.92 -4.92 14.62
CA ASP A 176 39.19 -4.68 13.93
C ASP A 176 39.15 -4.41 12.43
N GLY A 177 39.71 -3.26 12.05
CA GLY A 177 39.56 -2.67 10.72
C GLY A 177 40.49 -3.15 9.62
N VAL A 178 40.16 -2.72 8.39
CA VAL A 178 41.08 -2.37 7.29
C VAL A 178 40.35 -1.33 6.41
N THR A 179 41.02 -0.21 6.10
CA THR A 179 40.54 0.88 5.24
C THR A 179 41.08 0.72 3.82
N VAL A 180 40.25 0.81 2.76
CA VAL A 180 40.69 1.21 1.41
C VAL A 180 39.60 1.98 0.64
N ASN A 181 39.85 3.28 0.44
CA ASN A 181 39.56 4.21 -0.67
C ASN A 181 38.35 4.03 -1.63
N GLY A 182 37.39 4.95 -1.51
CA GLY A 182 37.13 6.05 -2.47
C GLY A 182 36.76 5.78 -3.94
N SER A 183 35.55 6.16 -4.34
CA SER A 183 35.26 6.78 -5.65
C SER A 183 33.91 7.52 -5.65
N LYS A 184 33.94 8.76 -6.16
CA LYS A 184 32.83 9.72 -6.30
C LYS A 184 32.26 9.60 -7.71
N TYR A 185 30.95 9.45 -7.86
CA TYR A 185 30.26 9.62 -9.16
C TYR A 185 29.03 10.52 -8.97
N SER A 186 29.09 11.69 -9.59
CA SER A 186 27.95 12.51 -9.99
C SER A 186 27.40 11.99 -11.32
N ASP A 187 26.09 12.07 -11.54
CA ASP A 187 25.49 12.65 -12.76
C ASP A 187 23.94 12.62 -12.67
N GLU A 188 23.31 13.77 -12.94
CA GLU A 188 21.86 13.92 -13.13
C GLU A 188 21.37 13.20 -14.39
N PRO A 189 20.17 12.59 -14.42
CA PRO A 189 19.56 12.14 -15.66
C PRO A 189 18.75 13.26 -16.35
N PRO A 190 18.76 13.32 -17.70
CA PRO A 190 18.12 14.37 -18.47
C PRO A 190 16.59 14.23 -18.50
N ALA A 191 15.92 15.38 -18.59
CA ALA A 191 14.46 15.49 -18.62
C ALA A 191 13.83 14.99 -19.94
N SER A 192 12.65 14.37 -19.76
CA SER A 192 11.48 14.35 -20.65
C SER A 192 11.51 13.47 -21.93
N SER A 193 10.86 12.31 -21.84
CA SER A 193 9.91 11.81 -22.86
C SER A 193 8.91 10.75 -22.34
N LEU A 194 8.89 10.49 -21.02
CA LEU A 194 8.13 9.37 -20.43
C LEU A 194 6.66 9.68 -20.18
N THR A 195 6.30 10.96 -20.03
CA THR A 195 4.93 11.38 -19.73
C THR A 195 3.96 10.98 -20.86
N GLY A 196 4.32 11.20 -22.13
CA GLY A 196 3.43 10.94 -23.26
C GLY A 196 3.17 9.46 -23.58
N ARG A 197 4.11 8.56 -23.30
CA ARG A 197 3.95 7.11 -23.58
C ARG A 197 3.13 6.42 -22.49
N TRP A 198 3.31 6.84 -21.23
CA TRP A 198 2.60 6.26 -20.09
C TRP A 198 1.11 6.57 -20.09
N TRP A 199 0.71 7.81 -20.42
CA TRP A 199 -0.71 8.18 -20.51
C TRP A 199 -1.48 7.36 -21.56
N LYS A 200 -0.86 7.03 -22.69
CA LYS A 200 -1.48 6.19 -23.71
C LYS A 200 -1.72 4.76 -23.20
N SER A 201 -0.74 4.18 -22.52
CA SER A 201 -0.89 2.85 -21.92
C SER A 201 -1.92 2.82 -20.79
N PHE A 202 -1.98 3.85 -19.94
CA PHE A 202 -2.99 3.95 -18.88
C PHE A 202 -4.42 4.02 -19.45
N SER A 203 -4.66 4.80 -20.50
CA SER A 203 -5.97 4.84 -21.17
C SER A 203 -6.37 3.50 -21.78
N THR A 204 -5.44 2.74 -22.35
CA THR A 204 -5.73 1.41 -22.92
C THR A 204 -6.19 0.41 -21.85
N TYR A 205 -5.58 0.44 -20.65
CA TYR A 205 -5.98 -0.42 -19.53
C TYR A 205 -7.36 -0.07 -18.96
N ILE A 206 -7.70 1.22 -18.87
CA ILE A 206 -9.01 1.68 -18.38
C ILE A 206 -10.12 1.38 -19.41
N ASN A 207 -9.81 1.39 -20.70
CA ASN A 207 -10.80 1.20 -21.77
C ASN A 207 -10.95 -0.27 -22.24
N GLY A 208 -10.20 -1.22 -21.70
CA GLY A 208 -10.34 -2.65 -22.02
C GLY A 208 -9.98 -3.05 -23.46
N GLU A 209 -9.19 -2.25 -24.18
CA GLU A 209 -8.72 -2.63 -25.52
C GLU A 209 -7.41 -3.43 -25.43
N GLU A 210 -7.41 -4.69 -25.92
CA GLU A 210 -6.17 -5.45 -26.07
C GLU A 210 -5.21 -4.78 -27.07
N PRO A 211 -3.90 -4.75 -26.82
CA PRO A 211 -2.93 -4.22 -27.77
C PRO A 211 -2.90 -5.10 -29.04
N PRO A 212 -2.80 -4.51 -30.25
CA PRO A 212 -2.74 -5.29 -31.47
C PRO A 212 -1.50 -6.19 -31.48
N ALA A 213 -1.69 -7.45 -31.88
CA ALA A 213 -0.61 -8.41 -32.07
C ALA A 213 0.45 -7.83 -33.00
N LYS A 214 1.72 -7.92 -32.59
CA LYS A 214 2.86 -7.48 -33.42
C LYS A 214 2.82 -8.21 -34.75
N ALA A 215 2.73 -7.46 -35.84
CA ALA A 215 2.96 -7.99 -37.18
C ALA A 215 4.41 -8.49 -37.26
N ASN A 216 4.58 -9.75 -37.63
CA ASN A 216 5.88 -10.29 -38.01
C ASN A 216 6.32 -9.63 -39.31
N ASP A 217 7.33 -8.76 -39.22
CA ASP A 217 8.13 -8.34 -40.36
C ASP A 217 9.00 -9.53 -40.79
N ASN A 218 8.50 -10.33 -41.73
CA ASN A 218 9.36 -11.16 -42.57
C ASN A 218 9.52 -10.43 -43.90
N SER A 219 10.53 -9.58 -43.96
CA SER A 219 11.20 -9.26 -45.21
C SER A 219 11.99 -10.49 -45.65
N ASP A 220 11.55 -11.15 -46.71
CA ASP A 220 12.52 -11.81 -47.59
C ASP A 220 12.16 -11.54 -49.04
N SER A 221 13.19 -11.08 -49.74
CA SER A 221 13.20 -10.65 -51.13
C SER A 221 14.02 -11.66 -51.94
N SER A 222 13.84 -11.62 -53.26
CA SER A 222 14.48 -12.43 -54.33
C SER A 222 13.71 -13.71 -54.70
N SER A 223 13.53 -14.08 -55.97
CA SER A 223 13.82 -13.45 -57.26
C SER A 223 13.10 -14.25 -58.36
N SER A 224 12.65 -13.53 -59.40
CA SER A 224 12.69 -13.86 -60.83
C SER A 224 12.84 -15.33 -61.29
N GLY A 225 11.94 -15.78 -62.17
CA GLY A 225 12.16 -16.95 -63.03
C GLY A 225 10.96 -17.23 -63.94
N GLU A 226 11.23 -17.31 -65.24
CA GLU A 226 10.32 -17.28 -66.40
C GLU A 226 9.35 -18.47 -66.55
N GLY A 227 8.29 -18.25 -67.36
CA GLY A 227 7.38 -19.26 -67.89
C GLY A 227 6.09 -18.67 -68.43
#